data_AF-A0A1V5QHN5-F1
#
_entry.id   AF-A0A1V5QHN5-F1
#
_cell.length_a   1.000
_cell.length_b   1.000
_cell.length_c   1.000
_cell.angle_alpha   90.00
_cell.angle_beta   90.00
_cell.angle_gamma   90.00
#
_symmetry.space_group_name_H-M   'P 1'
#
loop_
_entity.id
_entity.type
_entity.pdbx_description
1 polymer ?
#
loop_
_entity_poly.entity_id
_entity_poly.type
_entity_poly.pdbx_seq_one_letter_code
_entity_poly.pdbx_strand_id
1 'polypeptide(L)'
;MTIERKDFASWMRDMDAFNFDMTWAAWGGSLFRDPESMWLSSEADRPSGNNITGFKDPQVDALIERQKTLFSITERNAICRDIDGRIAAAVPYVLLWNTEATRLLHWDTFGMPDTVLSKYGDERSLLGYWWYDPDTASELRAAMAAGDVLPQRPVFVDFATVFNLPGGARPPP
;
A
#
# COMPACT_ATOMS: atom_id res chain seq x y z
N MET A 1 -23.23 -10.42 -19.46
CA MET A 1 -21.92 -10.26 -18.81
C MET A 1 -20.96 -11.23 -19.47
N THR A 2 -19.95 -10.71 -20.17
CA THR A 2 -18.91 -11.52 -20.83
C THR A 2 -17.62 -11.28 -20.07
N ILE A 3 -16.91 -12.36 -19.68
CA ILE A 3 -15.63 -12.25 -18.98
C ILE A 3 -14.52 -12.53 -19.97
N GLU A 4 -13.68 -11.53 -20.23
CA GLU A 4 -12.51 -11.66 -21.09
C GLU A 4 -11.24 -11.75 -20.24
N ARG A 5 -10.50 -12.85 -20.37
CA ARG A 5 -9.20 -13.01 -19.72
C ARG A 5 -8.09 -12.63 -20.71
N LYS A 6 -7.35 -11.58 -20.37
CA LYS A 6 -6.23 -11.07 -21.16
C LYS A 6 -4.90 -11.35 -20.46
N ASP A 7 -3.83 -11.45 -21.23
CA ASP A 7 -2.48 -11.36 -20.67
C ASP A 7 -2.20 -9.93 -20.17
N PHE A 8 -1.15 -9.77 -19.38
CA PHE A 8 -0.83 -8.49 -18.74
C PHE A 8 -0.57 -7.36 -19.75
N ALA A 9 0.10 -7.62 -20.87
CA ALA A 9 0.42 -6.60 -21.87
C ALA A 9 -0.83 -6.15 -22.64
N SER A 10 -1.70 -7.11 -22.99
CA SER A 10 -2.99 -6.81 -23.62
C SER A 10 -3.90 -6.04 -22.66
N TRP A 11 -3.95 -6.43 -21.38
CA TRP A 11 -4.70 -5.72 -20.35
C TRP A 11 -4.18 -4.29 -20.13
N MET A 12 -2.87 -4.09 -20.00
CA MET A 12 -2.29 -2.75 -19.85
C MET A 12 -2.64 -1.84 -21.02
N ARG A 13 -2.60 -2.35 -22.27
CA ARG A 13 -2.98 -1.56 -23.45
C ARG A 13 -4.43 -1.08 -23.38
N ASP A 14 -5.34 -1.94 -22.94
CA ASP A 14 -6.75 -1.56 -22.75
C ASP A 14 -6.91 -0.57 -21.59
N MET A 15 -6.17 -0.74 -20.50
CA MET A 15 -6.14 0.21 -19.38
C MET A 15 -5.65 1.59 -19.84
N ASP A 16 -4.55 1.66 -20.60
CA ASP A 16 -3.97 2.89 -21.12
C ASP A 16 -4.94 3.68 -22.02
N ALA A 17 -5.81 2.94 -22.73
CA ALA A 17 -6.81 3.49 -23.64
C ALA A 17 -8.21 3.62 -23.00
N PHE A 18 -8.37 3.30 -21.71
CA PHE A 18 -9.67 3.18 -21.03
C PHE A 18 -10.70 2.32 -21.79
N ASN A 19 -10.22 1.26 -22.45
CA ASN A 19 -11.02 0.35 -23.27
C ASN A 19 -11.53 -0.85 -22.45
N PHE A 20 -12.41 -0.59 -21.47
CA PHE A 20 -13.04 -1.62 -20.65
C PHE A 20 -14.35 -1.12 -20.05
N ASP A 21 -15.32 -2.01 -19.87
CA ASP A 21 -16.53 -1.70 -19.09
C ASP A 21 -16.26 -1.85 -17.57
N MET A 22 -15.50 -2.87 -17.20
CA MET A 22 -15.11 -3.18 -15.83
C MET A 22 -13.82 -3.99 -15.84
N THR A 23 -12.94 -3.70 -14.89
CA THR A 23 -11.64 -4.34 -14.78
C THR A 23 -11.35 -4.71 -13.33
N TRP A 24 -10.52 -5.73 -13.14
CA TRP A 24 -9.93 -6.02 -11.83
C TRP A 24 -8.53 -5.42 -11.79
N ALA A 25 -8.30 -4.53 -10.84
CA ALA A 25 -7.01 -3.85 -10.68
C ALA A 25 -6.61 -3.80 -9.21
N ALA A 26 -5.34 -4.11 -8.93
CA ALA A 26 -4.70 -3.73 -7.68
C ALA A 26 -4.18 -2.31 -7.85
N TRP A 27 -4.94 -1.35 -7.32
CA TRP A 27 -4.71 0.08 -7.49
C TRP A 27 -5.04 0.77 -6.17
N GLY A 28 -4.28 1.81 -5.83
CA GLY A 28 -4.40 2.49 -4.54
C GLY A 28 -3.73 3.84 -4.52
N GLY A 29 -3.96 4.57 -3.43
CA GLY A 29 -3.38 5.89 -3.19
C GLY A 29 -1.86 5.87 -3.12
N SER A 30 -1.25 7.01 -3.45
CA SER A 30 0.17 7.23 -3.23
C SER A 30 0.50 7.30 -1.73
N LEU A 31 1.75 6.96 -1.38
CA LEU A 31 2.29 7.15 -0.04
C LEU A 31 2.18 8.63 0.40
N PHE A 32 2.38 9.53 -0.55
CA PHE A 32 2.13 10.94 -0.35
C PHE A 32 0.65 11.21 -0.58
N ARG A 33 0.01 11.91 0.37
CA ARG A 33 -1.42 12.25 0.33
C ARG A 33 -1.71 13.32 -0.71
N ASP A 34 -1.55 12.94 -1.97
CA ASP A 34 -1.80 13.74 -3.15
C ASP A 34 -2.89 13.09 -4.01
N PRO A 35 -4.13 13.62 -3.97
CA PRO A 35 -5.27 13.06 -4.70
C PRO A 35 -5.27 13.40 -6.20
N GLU A 36 -4.43 14.33 -6.67
CA GLU A 36 -4.56 14.92 -8.00
C GLU A 36 -4.54 13.90 -9.14
N SER A 37 -3.48 13.08 -9.22
CA SER A 37 -3.30 12.11 -10.33
C SER A 37 -4.46 11.10 -10.47
N MET A 38 -5.15 10.80 -9.36
CA MET A 38 -6.20 9.79 -9.33
C MET A 38 -7.59 10.38 -9.50
N TRP A 39 -7.81 11.63 -9.07
CA TRP A 39 -9.16 12.15 -8.86
C TRP A 39 -9.45 13.50 -9.50
N LEU A 40 -8.44 14.22 -10.01
CA LEU A 40 -8.68 15.45 -10.75
C LEU A 40 -9.38 15.13 -12.06
N SER A 41 -10.45 15.87 -12.40
CA SER A 41 -11.27 15.58 -13.58
C SER A 41 -10.49 15.63 -14.90
N SER A 42 -9.41 16.41 -14.99
CA SER A 42 -8.55 16.45 -16.18
C SER A 42 -7.75 15.16 -16.37
N GLU A 43 -7.47 14.41 -15.29
CA GLU A 43 -6.76 13.13 -15.36
C GLU A 43 -7.65 11.99 -15.87
N ALA A 44 -8.98 12.14 -15.81
CA ALA A 44 -9.92 11.15 -16.34
C ALA A 44 -9.86 11.03 -17.88
N ASP A 45 -9.48 12.11 -18.56
CA ASP A 45 -9.34 12.11 -20.04
C ASP A 45 -7.90 11.90 -20.49
N ARG A 46 -6.94 11.83 -19.55
CA ARG A 46 -5.52 11.71 -19.85
C ARG A 46 -5.21 10.24 -20.17
N PRO A 47 -4.77 9.90 -21.40
CA PRO A 47 -4.36 8.54 -21.72
C PRO A 47 -3.23 8.06 -20.81
N SER A 48 -3.24 6.78 -20.45
CA SER A 48 -2.31 6.23 -19.45
C SER A 48 -2.31 6.99 -18.12
N GLY A 49 -3.46 7.58 -17.77
CA GLY A 49 -3.71 8.29 -16.53
C GLY A 49 -3.90 7.35 -15.34
N ASN A 50 -3.73 7.87 -14.14
CA ASN A 50 -3.95 7.10 -12.92
C ASN A 50 -5.44 7.09 -12.51
N ASN A 51 -6.26 8.00 -13.05
CA ASN A 51 -7.71 7.99 -12.87
C ASN A 51 -8.39 6.93 -13.76
N ILE A 52 -8.16 5.66 -13.43
CA ILE A 52 -8.67 4.51 -14.21
C ILE A 52 -10.19 4.39 -14.19
N THR A 53 -10.87 5.10 -13.30
CA THR A 53 -12.33 5.09 -13.21
C THR A 53 -13.00 6.14 -14.11
N GLY A 54 -12.22 7.07 -14.67
CA GLY A 54 -12.75 8.21 -15.41
C GLY A 54 -13.58 9.17 -14.55
N PHE A 55 -13.40 9.15 -13.22
CA PHE A 55 -14.21 9.94 -12.29
C PHE A 55 -13.97 11.44 -12.49
N LYS A 56 -15.05 12.22 -12.50
CA LYS A 56 -15.02 13.68 -12.63
C LYS A 56 -16.03 14.30 -11.68
N ASP A 57 -15.57 15.20 -10.81
CA ASP A 57 -16.43 15.96 -9.90
C ASP A 57 -15.82 17.35 -9.65
N PRO A 58 -16.52 18.45 -9.99
CA PRO A 58 -16.00 19.80 -9.84
C PRO A 58 -15.76 20.21 -8.37
N GLN A 59 -16.46 19.59 -7.41
CA GLN A 59 -16.21 19.81 -5.99
C GLN A 59 -14.92 19.11 -5.54
N VAL A 60 -14.64 17.91 -6.05
CA VAL A 60 -13.36 17.23 -5.81
C VAL A 60 -12.22 18.05 -6.42
N ASP A 61 -12.38 18.56 -7.64
CA ASP A 61 -11.39 19.44 -8.28
C ASP A 61 -11.08 20.67 -7.42
N ALA A 62 -12.10 21.35 -6.90
CA ALA A 62 -11.93 22.51 -6.03
C ALA A 62 -11.20 22.16 -4.71
N LEU A 63 -11.46 20.97 -4.15
CA LEU A 63 -10.77 20.48 -2.95
C LEU A 63 -9.30 20.17 -3.23
N ILE A 64 -8.99 19.56 -4.38
CA ILE A 64 -7.62 19.28 -4.83
C ILE A 64 -6.85 20.61 -4.98
N GLU A 65 -7.41 21.59 -5.68
CA GLU A 65 -6.78 22.90 -5.87
C GLU A 65 -6.53 23.63 -4.54
N ARG A 66 -7.50 23.58 -3.63
CA ARG A 66 -7.33 24.13 -2.28
C ARG A 66 -6.17 23.45 -1.56
N GLN A 67 -6.09 22.12 -1.61
CA GLN A 67 -5.07 21.33 -0.93
C GLN A 67 -3.64 21.74 -1.33
N LYS A 68 -3.42 22.05 -2.61
CA LYS A 68 -2.09 22.41 -3.17
C LYS A 68 -1.41 23.58 -2.45
N THR A 69 -2.20 24.51 -1.92
CA THR A 69 -1.71 25.73 -1.25
C THR A 69 -1.57 25.58 0.27
N LEU A 70 -2.04 24.48 0.84
CA LEU A 70 -2.04 24.27 2.28
C LEU A 70 -0.77 23.56 2.76
N PHE A 71 -0.14 24.11 3.79
CA PHE A 71 1.04 23.52 4.43
C PHE A 71 0.69 22.71 5.69
N SER A 72 -0.50 22.94 6.27
CA SER A 72 -0.96 22.21 7.45
C SER A 72 -1.35 20.78 7.10
N ILE A 73 -0.63 19.80 7.67
CA ILE A 73 -0.89 18.37 7.48
C ILE A 73 -2.31 18.01 7.94
N THR A 74 -2.77 18.58 9.06
CA THR A 74 -4.10 18.29 9.61
C THR A 74 -5.20 18.75 8.66
N GLU A 75 -5.07 19.94 8.07
CA GLU A 75 -6.04 20.47 7.11
C GLU A 75 -6.04 19.68 5.81
N ARG A 76 -4.85 19.33 5.29
CA ARG A 76 -4.74 18.45 4.11
C ARG A 76 -5.39 17.09 4.35
N ASN A 77 -5.20 16.50 5.54
CA ASN A 77 -5.84 15.24 5.90
C ASN A 77 -7.37 15.36 5.99
N ALA A 78 -7.90 16.50 6.43
CA ALA A 78 -9.34 16.75 6.44
C ALA A 78 -9.89 16.81 5.01
N ILE A 79 -9.19 17.50 4.10
CA ILE A 79 -9.57 17.57 2.68
C ILE A 79 -9.53 16.18 2.03
N CYS A 80 -8.48 15.40 2.25
CA CYS A 80 -8.39 14.03 1.72
C CYS A 80 -9.58 13.16 2.18
N ARG A 81 -10.04 13.30 3.43
CA ARG A 81 -11.22 12.58 3.93
C ARG A 81 -12.54 13.04 3.29
N ASP A 82 -12.68 14.34 3.01
CA ASP A 82 -13.84 14.87 2.29
C ASP A 82 -13.87 14.33 0.85
N ILE A 83 -12.74 14.37 0.15
CA ILE A 83 -12.58 13.75 -1.18
C ILE A 83 -12.94 12.26 -1.14
N ASP A 84 -12.38 11.50 -0.19
CA ASP A 84 -12.65 10.06 -0.04
C ASP A 84 -14.15 9.77 0.16
N GLY A 85 -14.83 10.51 1.04
CA GLY A 85 -16.27 10.35 1.27
C GLY A 85 -17.12 10.61 0.02
N ARG A 86 -16.72 11.59 -0.81
CA ARG A 86 -17.40 11.92 -2.07
C ARG A 86 -17.23 10.83 -3.11
N ILE A 87 -16.01 10.34 -3.27
CA ILE A 87 -15.69 9.24 -4.18
C ILE A 87 -16.43 7.97 -3.75
N ALA A 88 -16.41 7.64 -2.45
CA ALA A 88 -17.14 6.49 -1.92
C ALA A 88 -18.65 6.58 -2.19
N ALA A 89 -19.25 7.76 -2.06
CA ALA A 89 -20.67 7.97 -2.36
C ALA A 89 -21.01 7.84 -3.85
N ALA A 90 -20.06 8.16 -4.74
CA ALA A 90 -20.24 8.03 -6.19
C ALA A 90 -20.03 6.59 -6.70
N VAL A 91 -19.40 5.72 -5.90
CA VAL A 91 -19.12 4.31 -6.21
C VAL A 91 -18.46 4.10 -7.60
N PRO A 92 -17.37 4.83 -7.95
CA PRO A 92 -16.69 4.64 -9.23
C PRO A 92 -15.89 3.33 -9.29
N TYR A 93 -15.70 2.67 -8.14
CA TYR A 93 -15.10 1.36 -8.02
C TYR A 93 -15.76 0.56 -6.89
N VAL A 94 -15.56 -0.75 -6.90
CA VAL A 94 -15.99 -1.66 -5.83
C VAL A 94 -14.76 -2.13 -5.06
N LEU A 95 -14.73 -1.85 -3.76
CA LEU A 95 -13.66 -2.31 -2.88
C LEU A 95 -13.68 -3.83 -2.75
N LEU A 96 -12.49 -4.41 -2.82
CA LEU A 96 -12.25 -5.82 -2.57
C LEU A 96 -11.49 -5.97 -1.24
N TRP A 97 -10.73 -7.04 -1.10
CA TRP A 97 -9.96 -7.36 0.10
C TRP A 97 -8.46 -7.21 -0.14
N ASN A 98 -7.72 -6.83 0.90
CA ASN A 98 -6.27 -6.85 0.95
C ASN A 98 -5.76 -7.58 2.21
N THR A 99 -4.50 -8.00 2.19
CA THR A 99 -3.82 -8.47 3.41
C THR A 99 -3.31 -7.26 4.19
N GLU A 100 -3.46 -7.28 5.51
CA GLU A 100 -2.91 -6.25 6.41
C GLU A 100 -1.50 -6.58 6.91
N ALA A 101 -0.94 -7.71 6.49
CA ALA A 101 0.36 -8.20 6.93
C ALA A 101 1.25 -8.63 5.76
N THR A 102 2.53 -8.33 5.88
CA THR A 102 3.61 -8.92 5.08
C THR A 102 4.13 -10.15 5.81
N ARG A 103 4.09 -11.31 5.14
CA ARG A 103 4.56 -12.58 5.70
C ARG A 103 5.93 -12.88 5.13
N LEU A 104 6.90 -13.10 6.01
CA LEU A 104 8.27 -13.42 5.64
C LEU A 104 8.60 -14.83 6.11
N LEU A 105 9.32 -15.57 5.27
CA LEU A 105 9.92 -16.84 5.63
C LEU A 105 11.39 -16.76 5.24
N HIS A 106 12.26 -16.95 6.21
CA HIS A 106 13.71 -16.91 6.00
C HIS A 106 14.40 -17.88 6.96
N TRP A 107 15.62 -18.25 6.62
CA TRP A 107 16.51 -18.93 7.56
C TRP A 107 16.94 -17.97 8.65
N ASP A 108 17.05 -18.45 9.88
CA ASP A 108 17.56 -17.66 11.00
C ASP A 108 19.08 -17.52 10.87
N THR A 109 19.50 -16.63 9.97
CA THR A 109 20.91 -16.33 9.65
C THR A 109 21.17 -14.83 9.59
N PHE A 110 20.14 -14.02 9.87
CA PHE A 110 20.17 -12.58 9.71
C PHE A 110 19.92 -11.88 11.03
N GLY A 111 20.63 -10.76 11.22
CA GLY A 111 20.25 -9.72 12.15
C GLY A 111 19.39 -8.68 11.43
N MET A 112 18.48 -8.04 12.17
CA MET A 112 17.55 -7.04 11.64
C MET A 112 17.12 -6.06 12.75
N PRO A 113 16.62 -4.86 12.40
CA PRO A 113 15.99 -3.96 13.37
C PRO A 113 14.70 -4.55 13.95
N ASP A 114 14.28 -4.12 15.14
CA ASP A 114 13.04 -4.58 15.81
C ASP A 114 11.78 -4.36 14.96
N THR A 115 11.77 -3.36 14.08
CA THR A 115 10.66 -3.11 13.15
C THR A 115 10.60 -4.12 12.01
N VAL A 116 11.66 -4.89 11.76
CA VAL A 116 11.84 -5.89 10.70
C VAL A 116 11.81 -5.30 9.27
N LEU A 117 10.84 -4.43 8.96
CA LEU A 117 10.68 -3.72 7.69
C LEU A 117 10.70 -2.19 7.93
N SER A 118 10.79 -1.41 6.86
CA SER A 118 10.50 0.03 6.94
C SER A 118 9.01 0.28 7.18
N LYS A 119 8.68 1.41 7.80
CA LYS A 119 7.30 1.84 8.09
C LYS A 119 6.35 1.81 6.89
N TYR A 120 6.85 2.14 5.70
CA TYR A 120 6.04 2.29 4.48
C TYR A 120 6.53 1.43 3.30
N GLY A 121 7.46 0.52 3.55
CA GLY A 121 7.99 -0.37 2.53
C GLY A 121 7.36 -1.76 2.60
N ASP A 122 8.03 -2.69 1.96
CA ASP A 122 7.62 -4.08 1.84
C ASP A 122 8.85 -4.99 2.05
N GLU A 123 8.78 -6.24 1.60
CA GLU A 123 9.84 -7.23 1.72
C GLU A 123 11.18 -6.77 1.10
N ARG A 124 11.19 -5.78 0.21
CA ARG A 124 12.44 -5.22 -0.34
C ARG A 124 13.27 -4.51 0.73
N SER A 125 12.65 -4.14 1.87
CA SER A 125 13.36 -3.61 3.05
C SER A 125 14.46 -4.56 3.55
N LEU A 126 14.33 -5.87 3.30
CA LEU A 126 15.31 -6.89 3.67
C LEU A 126 16.69 -6.59 3.05
N LEU A 127 16.72 -6.06 1.83
CA LEU A 127 17.95 -5.78 1.10
C LEU A 127 18.78 -4.65 1.70
N GLY A 128 18.12 -3.73 2.43
CA GLY A 128 18.77 -2.53 2.98
C GLY A 128 18.93 -2.55 4.50
N TYR A 129 18.07 -3.27 5.23
CA TYR A 129 18.09 -3.26 6.70
C TYR A 129 18.60 -4.55 7.34
N TRP A 130 18.56 -5.68 6.63
CA TRP A 130 19.02 -6.93 7.21
C TRP A 130 20.49 -7.14 6.89
N TRP A 131 21.20 -7.76 7.81
CA TRP A 131 22.61 -8.12 7.63
C TRP A 131 22.80 -9.59 7.93
N TYR A 132 23.73 -10.22 7.23
CA TYR A 132 24.16 -11.57 7.60
C TYR A 132 24.78 -11.51 8.99
N ASP A 133 24.28 -12.35 9.90
CA ASP A 133 24.76 -12.46 11.27
C ASP A 133 25.45 -13.82 11.44
N PRO A 134 26.80 -13.84 11.51
CA PRO A 134 27.57 -15.08 11.64
C PRO A 134 27.22 -15.89 12.89
N ASP A 135 26.84 -15.23 13.98
CA ASP A 135 26.55 -15.88 15.26
C ASP A 135 25.21 -16.61 15.17
N THR A 136 24.14 -15.90 14.79
CA THR A 136 22.83 -16.51 14.52
C THR A 136 22.94 -17.65 13.49
N ALA A 137 23.70 -17.45 12.41
CA ALA A 137 23.90 -18.48 11.40
C ALA A 137 24.67 -19.71 11.93
N SER A 138 25.56 -19.53 12.90
CA SER A 138 26.29 -20.62 13.55
C SER A 138 25.37 -21.43 14.46
N GLU A 139 24.50 -20.76 15.23
CA GLU A 139 23.49 -21.40 16.07
C GLU A 139 22.53 -22.25 15.23
N LEU A 140 22.06 -21.71 14.10
CA LEU A 140 21.21 -22.47 13.16
C LEU A 140 21.90 -23.73 12.67
N ARG A 141 23.18 -23.64 12.25
CA ARG A 141 23.94 -24.82 11.79
C ARG A 141 24.09 -25.86 12.89
N ALA A 142 24.36 -25.44 14.13
CA ALA A 142 24.50 -26.34 15.27
C ALA A 142 23.17 -27.05 15.58
N ALA A 143 22.05 -26.32 15.61
CA ALA A 143 20.72 -26.89 15.85
C ALA A 143 20.33 -27.91 14.76
N MET A 144 20.57 -27.57 13.49
CA MET A 144 20.34 -28.50 12.37
C MET A 144 21.18 -29.78 12.47
N ALA A 145 22.44 -29.68 12.91
CA ALA A 145 23.32 -30.83 13.06
C ALA A 145 22.92 -31.73 14.25
N ALA A 146 22.44 -31.13 15.34
CA ALA A 146 21.95 -31.86 16.52
C ALA A 146 20.53 -32.43 16.35
N GLY A 147 19.76 -31.95 15.36
CA GLY A 147 18.33 -32.25 15.24
C GLY A 147 17.47 -31.49 16.25
N ASP A 148 17.99 -30.39 16.78
CA ASP A 148 17.34 -29.55 17.79
C ASP A 148 16.55 -28.38 17.13
N VAL A 149 15.75 -27.69 17.95
CA VAL A 149 14.93 -26.55 17.53
C VAL A 149 15.51 -25.26 18.11
N LEU A 150 15.66 -24.22 17.27
CA LEU A 150 16.06 -22.89 17.74
C LEU A 150 14.98 -22.23 18.61
N PRO A 151 15.37 -21.38 19.57
CA PRO A 151 14.41 -20.53 20.28
C PRO A 151 13.58 -19.69 19.29
N GLN A 152 12.26 -19.60 19.53
CA GLN A 152 11.41 -18.81 18.65
C GLN A 152 11.61 -17.31 18.89
N ARG A 153 11.91 -16.57 17.82
CA ARG A 153 11.87 -15.10 17.78
C ARG A 153 10.41 -14.60 17.81
N PRO A 154 10.14 -13.35 18.21
CA PRO A 154 8.80 -12.77 18.14
C PRO A 154 8.20 -12.95 16.73
N VAL A 155 7.04 -13.62 16.67
CA VAL A 155 6.40 -14.01 15.40
C VAL A 155 5.61 -12.86 14.77
N PHE A 156 5.33 -11.80 15.52
CA PHE A 156 4.49 -10.69 15.09
C PHE A 156 5.08 -9.35 15.54
N VAL A 157 5.21 -8.44 14.58
CA VAL A 157 5.60 -7.04 14.82
C VAL A 157 4.42 -6.15 14.47
N ASP A 158 3.83 -5.53 15.49
CA ASP A 158 2.71 -4.59 15.32
C ASP A 158 3.22 -3.18 15.04
N PHE A 159 3.14 -2.76 13.77
CA PHE A 159 3.58 -1.43 13.34
C PHE A 159 2.74 -0.31 13.97
N ALA A 160 1.47 -0.55 14.30
CA ALA A 160 0.67 0.44 15.00
C ALA A 160 1.23 0.70 16.40
N THR A 161 1.55 -0.36 17.15
CA THR A 161 2.15 -0.23 18.48
C THR A 161 3.55 0.39 18.42
N VAL A 162 4.36 0.05 17.42
CA VAL A 162 5.74 0.56 17.29
C VAL A 162 5.78 2.03 16.86
N PHE A 163 4.86 2.47 15.98
CA PHE A 163 4.89 3.82 15.41
C PHE A 163 3.85 4.79 15.95
N ASN A 164 2.82 4.35 16.70
CA ASN A 164 1.93 5.23 17.44
C ASN A 164 2.27 5.22 18.94
N LEU A 165 2.77 6.36 19.42
CA LEU A 165 2.71 6.73 20.84
C LEU A 165 1.25 7.04 21.25
N PRO A 166 0.88 6.94 22.54
CA PRO A 166 -0.51 6.85 22.96
C PRO A 166 -1.32 8.08 22.53
N GLY A 167 -2.37 7.86 21.72
CA GLY A 167 -3.28 8.91 21.25
C GLY A 167 -3.79 8.74 19.81
N GLY A 168 -3.17 7.88 18.99
CA GLY A 168 -3.68 7.56 17.65
C GLY A 168 -4.76 6.48 17.72
N ALA A 169 -6.01 6.84 17.43
CA ALA A 169 -7.12 5.88 17.39
C ALA A 169 -6.84 4.74 16.39
N ARG A 170 -6.98 3.50 16.85
CA ARG A 170 -6.97 2.29 16.03
C ARG A 170 -8.17 2.34 15.08
N PRO A 171 -8.01 2.26 13.74
CA PRO A 171 -9.17 2.05 12.87
C PRO A 171 -9.78 0.67 13.16
N PRO A 172 -11.12 0.54 13.09
CA PRO A 172 -11.79 -0.73 13.37
C PRO A 172 -11.39 -1.82 12.36
N PRO A 173 -11.52 -3.10 12.76
CA PRO A 173 -11.20 -4.26 11.91
C PRO A 173 -12.15 -4.40 10.70
#